data_AF-A0A7V1AP46-F1
#
_entry.id   AF-A0A7V1AP46-F1
#
_cell.length_a   1.000
_cell.length_b   1.000
_cell.length_c   1.000
_cell.angle_alpha   90.00
_cell.angle_beta   90.00
_cell.angle_gamma   90.00
#
_symmetry.space_group_name_H-M   'P 1'
#
loop_
_entity.id
_entity.type
_entity.pdbx_description
1 polymer ?
#
loop_
_entity_poly.entity_id
_entity_poly.type
_entity_poly.pdbx_seq_one_letter_code
_entity_poly.pdbx_strand_id
1 'polypeptide(L)'
;MHLQMIDWVLLISYFVLAIVIGSLFTKKAGKSLTDYFVSGRSLPWWLAGTSMVATTFAADTPLAVAGMVANHGVAGNWLWWNMVMSGIL
;
A
#
# COMPACT_ATOMS: atom_id res chain seq x y z
N MET A 1 23.25 -15.29 -0.03
CA MET A 1 21.91 -15.49 0.53
C MET A 1 21.18 -16.50 -0.35
N HIS A 2 20.77 -17.64 0.19
CA HIS A 2 20.00 -18.63 -0.56
C HIS A 2 18.54 -18.50 -0.14
N LEU A 3 17.64 -18.24 -1.10
CA LEU A 3 16.21 -18.19 -0.83
C LEU A 3 15.72 -19.59 -0.45
N GLN A 4 15.02 -19.69 0.67
CA GLN A 4 14.42 -20.93 1.10
C GLN A 4 13.14 -21.19 0.31
N MET A 5 12.68 -22.44 0.29
CA MET A 5 11.43 -22.79 -0.38
C MET A 5 10.24 -21.98 0.16
N ILE A 6 10.23 -21.66 1.46
CA ILE A 6 9.20 -20.82 2.08
C ILE A 6 9.16 -19.39 1.50
N ASP A 7 10.32 -18.81 1.16
CA ASP A 7 10.38 -17.45 0.59
C ASP A 7 9.69 -17.41 -0.76
N TRP A 8 9.92 -18.43 -1.60
CA TRP A 8 9.27 -18.60 -2.90
C TRP A 8 7.76 -18.81 -2.77
N VAL A 9 7.32 -19.62 -1.80
CA VAL A 9 5.89 -19.84 -1.54
C VAL A 9 5.20 -18.54 -1.14
N LEU A 10 5.81 -17.73 -0.27
CA LEU A 10 5.27 -16.43 0.13
C LEU A 10 5.21 -15.46 -1.05
N LEU A 11 6.27 -15.40 -1.86
CA LEU A 11 6.33 -14.55 -3.05
C LEU A 11 5.23 -14.91 -4.07
N ILE A 12 5.13 -16.18 -4.43
CA ILE A 12 4.16 -16.66 -5.42
C ILE A 12 2.73 -16.46 -4.89
N SER A 13 2.48 -16.80 -3.62
CA SER A 13 1.14 -16.64 -3.03
C SER A 13 0.69 -15.19 -3.00
N TYR A 14 1.58 -14.23 -2.71
CA TYR A 14 1.28 -12.80 -2.81
C TYR A 14 0.80 -12.39 -4.21
N PHE A 15 1.53 -12.78 -5.26
CA PHE A 15 1.15 -12.43 -6.64
C PHE A 15 -0.17 -13.08 -7.06
N VAL A 16 -0.37 -14.36 -6.71
CA VAL A 16 -1.63 -15.06 -6.98
C VAL A 16 -2.79 -14.33 -6.30
N LEU A 17 -2.65 -13.96 -5.04
CA LEU A 17 -3.69 -13.26 -4.27
C LEU A 17 -4.01 -11.89 -4.90
N ALA A 18 -3.00 -11.12 -5.30
CA ALA A 18 -3.17 -9.85 -6.00
C ALA A 18 -3.93 -10.00 -7.33
N ILE A 19 -3.56 -11.00 -8.15
CA ILE A 19 -4.22 -11.28 -9.43
C ILE A 19 -5.66 -11.72 -9.21
N VAL A 20 -5.92 -12.59 -8.22
CA VAL A 20 -7.26 -13.07 -7.90
C VAL A 20 -8.16 -11.89 -7.49
N ILE A 21 -7.70 -11.03 -6.57
CA ILE A 21 -8.47 -9.85 -6.17
C ILE A 21 -8.73 -8.95 -7.38
N GLY A 22 -7.71 -8.59 -8.16
CA GLY A 22 -7.90 -7.75 -9.35
C GLY A 22 -8.92 -8.33 -10.34
N SER A 23 -8.84 -9.64 -10.60
CA SER A 23 -9.74 -10.35 -11.50
C SER A 23 -11.20 -10.35 -11.00
N LEU A 24 -11.41 -10.53 -9.69
CA LEU A 24 -12.74 -10.50 -9.08
C LEU A 24 -13.41 -9.12 -9.23
N PHE A 25 -12.64 -8.04 -9.10
CA PHE A 25 -13.16 -6.67 -9.16
C PHE A 25 -13.22 -6.08 -10.59
N THR A 26 -12.54 -6.70 -11.56
CA THR A 26 -12.50 -6.23 -12.97
C THR A 26 -13.91 -6.07 -13.56
N LYS A 27 -14.79 -7.06 -13.36
CA LYS A 27 -16.18 -7.00 -13.87
C LYS A 27 -17.01 -5.89 -13.21
N LYS A 28 -16.73 -5.55 -11.96
CA LYS A 28 -17.45 -4.47 -11.24
C LYS A 28 -16.95 -3.10 -11.72
N ALA A 29 -15.64 -2.93 -11.84
CA ALA A 29 -15.02 -1.69 -12.28
C ALA A 29 -15.39 -1.33 -13.75
N GLY A 30 -15.57 -2.33 -14.61
CA GLY A 30 -15.91 -2.11 -16.03
C GLY A 30 -17.36 -1.67 -16.33
N LYS A 31 -18.23 -1.54 -15.33
CA LYS A 31 -19.66 -1.20 -15.55
C LYS A 31 -19.89 0.26 -15.94
N SER A 32 -19.11 1.19 -15.39
CA SER A 32 -19.22 2.63 -15.67
C SER A 32 -17.96 3.38 -15.23
N LEU A 33 -17.76 4.61 -15.71
CA LEU A 33 -16.69 5.49 -15.21
C LEU A 33 -16.82 5.74 -13.71
N THR A 34 -18.05 5.82 -13.18
CA THR A 34 -18.28 6.02 -11.73
C THR A 34 -17.87 4.80 -10.91
N ASP A 35 -18.09 3.58 -11.42
CA ASP A 35 -17.63 2.35 -10.78
C ASP A 35 -16.11 2.21 -10.84
N TYR A 36 -15.49 2.63 -11.94
CA TYR A 36 -14.05 2.58 -12.12
C TYR A 36 -13.30 3.55 -11.21
N PHE A 37 -13.70 4.83 -11.17
CA PHE A 37 -12.96 5.87 -10.43
C PHE A 37 -13.37 6.01 -8.96
N VAL A 38 -14.63 5.77 -8.62
CA VAL A 38 -15.17 6.07 -7.28
C VAL A 38 -15.86 4.86 -6.64
N SER A 39 -15.76 3.66 -7.26
CA SER A 39 -16.42 2.44 -6.78
C SER A 39 -17.91 2.62 -6.48
N GLY A 40 -18.61 3.37 -7.34
CA GLY A 40 -20.03 3.67 -7.15
C GLY A 40 -20.33 4.47 -5.88
N ARG A 41 -19.33 5.19 -5.34
CA ARG A 41 -19.40 5.95 -4.06
C ARG A 41 -19.78 5.08 -2.85
N SER A 42 -19.50 3.78 -2.92
CA SER A 42 -19.85 2.79 -1.90
C SER A 42 -18.67 2.37 -1.01
N LEU A 43 -17.50 2.97 -1.22
CA LEU A 43 -16.30 2.68 -0.43
C LEU A 43 -16.45 3.20 1.00
N PRO A 44 -16.31 2.35 2.04
CA PRO A 44 -16.30 2.82 3.41
C PRO A 44 -15.04 3.64 3.67
N TRP A 45 -15.16 4.67 4.53
CA TRP A 45 -14.09 5.63 4.79
C TRP A 45 -12.78 4.99 5.23
N TRP A 46 -12.84 3.89 6.00
CA TRP A 46 -11.65 3.21 6.50
C TRP A 46 -10.89 2.55 5.35
N LEU A 47 -11.59 1.96 4.38
CA LEU A 47 -10.95 1.31 3.23
C LEU A 47 -10.32 2.34 2.30
N ALA A 48 -11.03 3.45 2.04
CA ALA A 48 -10.50 4.58 1.29
C ALA A 48 -9.27 5.20 1.99
N GLY A 49 -9.36 5.45 3.30
CA GLY A 49 -8.26 5.97 4.12
C GLY A 49 -7.03 5.07 4.10
N THR A 50 -7.21 3.77 4.33
CA THR A 50 -6.09 2.81 4.28
C THR A 50 -5.46 2.71 2.91
N SER A 51 -6.25 2.84 1.83
CA SER A 51 -5.73 2.81 0.46
C SER A 51 -4.85 4.02 0.16
N MET A 52 -5.22 5.21 0.64
CA MET A 52 -4.40 6.42 0.48
C MET A 52 -3.04 6.25 1.18
N VAL A 53 -3.05 5.84 2.45
CA VAL A 53 -1.81 5.57 3.20
C VAL A 53 -0.96 4.49 2.52
N ALA A 54 -1.57 3.37 2.10
CA ALA A 54 -0.85 2.31 1.39
C ALA A 54 -0.22 2.76 0.07
N THR A 55 -0.84 3.69 -0.66
CA THR A 55 -0.32 4.22 -1.94
C THR A 55 0.95 5.05 -1.74
N THR A 56 1.04 5.76 -0.62
CA THR A 56 2.24 6.55 -0.27
C THR A 56 3.38 5.70 0.27
N PHE A 57 3.09 4.47 0.71
CA PHE A 57 4.06 3.55 1.30
C PHE A 57 4.72 2.70 0.22
N ALA A 58 5.63 3.32 -0.54
CA ALA A 58 6.41 2.63 -1.56
C ALA A 58 7.50 1.72 -0.94
N ALA A 59 8.05 0.81 -1.75
CA ALA A 59 9.00 -0.21 -1.30
C ALA A 59 10.31 0.36 -0.70
N ASP A 60 10.66 1.59 -1.04
CA ASP A 60 11.81 2.34 -0.56
C ASP A 60 11.57 3.06 0.78
N THR A 61 10.29 3.30 1.13
CA THR A 61 9.93 4.05 2.33
C THR A 61 10.43 3.40 3.62
N PRO A 62 10.29 2.07 3.85
CA PRO A 62 10.86 1.42 5.03
C PRO A 62 12.38 1.55 5.12
N LEU A 63 13.08 1.51 3.98
CA LEU A 63 14.54 1.66 3.94
C LEU A 63 14.94 3.07 4.35
N ALA A 64 14.23 4.09 3.84
CA ALA A 64 14.44 5.48 4.22
C ALA A 64 14.16 5.72 5.72
N VAL A 65 13.04 5.20 6.24
CA VAL A 65 12.68 5.32 7.66
C VAL A 65 13.69 4.61 8.55
N ALA A 66 14.11 3.39 8.20
CA ALA A 66 15.15 2.67 8.95
C ALA A 66 16.47 3.44 8.94
N GLY A 67 16.86 4.03 7.81
CA GLY A 67 18.04 4.89 7.71
C GLY A 67 17.94 6.15 8.56
N MET A 68 16.77 6.82 8.57
CA MET A 68 16.53 8.00 9.43
C MET A 68 16.62 7.64 10.91
N VAL A 69 16.01 6.52 11.32
CA VAL A 69 16.03 6.06 12.70
C VAL A 69 17.42 5.62 13.14
N ALA A 70 18.18 4.95 12.25
CA ALA A 70 19.55 4.54 12.54
C ALA A 70 20.48 5.75 12.80
N ASN A 71 20.28 6.87 12.10
CA ASN A 71 21.12 8.06 12.23
C ASN A 71 20.64 9.05 13.31
N HIS A 72 19.33 9.22 13.48
CA HIS A 72 18.73 10.29 14.31
C HIS A 72 17.85 9.76 15.44
N GLY A 73 17.85 8.44 15.67
CA GLY A 73 16.95 7.78 16.61
C GLY A 73 15.48 7.83 16.18
N VAL A 74 14.60 7.32 17.04
CA VAL A 74 13.15 7.25 16.75
C VAL A 74 12.55 8.63 16.44
N ALA A 75 13.11 9.71 16.99
CA ALA A 75 12.70 11.07 16.73
C ALA A 75 12.84 11.48 15.24
N GLY A 76 13.80 10.89 14.50
CA GLY A 76 13.96 11.14 13.06
C GLY A 76 12.75 10.74 12.22
N ASN A 77 11.93 9.80 12.71
CA ASN A 77 10.68 9.40 12.08
C ASN A 77 9.65 10.54 12.01
N TRP A 78 9.81 11.61 12.81
CA TRP A 78 8.94 12.78 12.77
C TRP A 78 8.96 13.49 11.41
N LEU A 79 10.09 13.45 10.69
CA LEU A 79 10.20 14.00 9.34
C LEU A 79 9.22 13.35 8.36
N TRP A 80 8.98 12.05 8.51
CA TRP A 80 8.02 11.30 7.71
C TRP A 80 6.58 11.52 8.19
N TRP A 81 6.34 11.46 9.51
CA TRP A 81 5.00 11.63 10.09
C TRP A 81 4.40 13.01 9.89
N ASN A 82 5.23 14.06 9.78
CA ASN A 82 4.73 15.40 9.52
C ASN A 82 4.00 15.52 8.16
N MET A 83 4.34 14.67 7.18
CA MET A 83 3.69 14.65 5.87
C MET A 83 2.22 14.22 5.93
N VAL A 84 1.85 13.40 6.94
CA VAL A 84 0.44 13.02 7.18
C VAL A 84 -0.39 14.26 7.53
N MET A 85 0.20 15.19 8.28
CA MET A 85 -0.47 16.41 8.73
C MET A 85 -0.46 17.53 7.67
N SER A 86 0.46 17.49 6.71
CA SER A 86 0.58 18.53 5.68
C SER A 86 -0.39 18.37 4.49
N GLY A 87 -1.15 17.27 4.44
CA GLY A 87 -2.10 17.00 3.35
C GLY A 87 -1.42 16.57 2.03
N ILE A 88 -0.14 16.21 2.07
CA ILE A 88 0.62 15.66 0.94
C ILE A 88 0.44 14.14 0.80
N LEU A 89 -0.23 13.52 1.77
CA LEU A 89 -0.57 12.09 1.80
C LEU A 89 -1.96 11.79 1.26
#